data_AF-A0A1F8CUA9-F1
#
_entry.id   AF-A0A1F8CUA9-F1
#
_cell.length_a   1.000
_cell.length_b   1.000
_cell.length_c   1.000
_cell.angle_alpha   90.00
_cell.angle_beta   90.00
_cell.angle_gamma   90.00
#
_symmetry.space_group_name_H-M   'P 1'
#
loop_
_entity.id
_entity.type
_entity.pdbx_description
1 polymer ?
#
loop_
_entity_poly.entity_id
_entity_poly.type
_entity_poly.pdbx_seq_one_letter_code
_entity_poly.pdbx_strand_id
1 'polypeptide(L)'
;MSKLLSPERVTQVFMGSLFTPGENTDDAIVARGIVTNVGFNRERLEQQRDAIVEMLNELPLPFRASSGGGWSFVNACLDKNGDQWTGLHSVMEQLFLLGLAIDKVKSLLPREAWSRLPGGMPYYVILDE
;
A
#
# COMPACT_ATOMS: atom_id res chain seq x y z
N MET A 1 -0.28 -7.75 -22.45
CA MET A 1 0.86 -7.49 -21.54
C MET A 1 0.30 -7.33 -20.14
N SER A 2 0.76 -8.11 -19.17
CA SER A 2 0.36 -7.90 -17.77
C SER A 2 1.03 -6.61 -17.28
N LYS A 3 0.26 -5.60 -16.85
CA LYS A 3 0.83 -4.40 -16.22
C LYS A 3 1.40 -4.81 -14.86
N LEU A 4 2.56 -4.26 -14.50
CA LEU A 4 3.23 -4.56 -13.24
C LEU A 4 2.38 -4.14 -12.02
N LEU A 5 1.58 -3.08 -12.18
CA LEU A 5 0.56 -2.65 -11.23
C LEU A 5 -0.83 -2.84 -11.85
N SER A 6 -1.66 -3.71 -11.24
CA SER A 6 -3.05 -3.94 -11.61
C SER A 6 -3.88 -4.31 -10.38
N PRO A 7 -5.22 -4.16 -10.41
CA PRO A 7 -6.07 -4.50 -9.29
C PRO A 7 -6.00 -5.97 -8.89
N GLU A 8 -5.92 -6.86 -9.89
CA GLU A 8 -5.85 -8.30 -9.71
C GLU A 8 -4.54 -8.71 -9.05
N ARG A 9 -3.41 -8.13 -9.49
CA ARG A 9 -2.10 -8.43 -8.91
C ARG A 9 -2.00 -7.94 -7.47
N VAL A 10 -2.47 -6.72 -7.18
CA VAL A 10 -2.51 -6.20 -5.81
C VAL A 10 -3.35 -7.11 -4.91
N THR A 11 -4.54 -7.49 -5.36
CA THR A 11 -5.43 -8.39 -4.59
C THR A 11 -4.79 -9.75 -4.37
N GLN A 12 -4.15 -10.33 -5.38
CA GLN A 12 -3.47 -11.62 -5.29
C GLN A 12 -2.33 -11.57 -4.28
N VAL A 13 -1.46 -10.55 -4.34
CA VAL A 13 -0.35 -10.36 -3.40
C VAL A 13 -0.86 -10.13 -1.98
N PHE A 14 -1.90 -9.31 -1.84
CA PHE A 14 -2.54 -9.03 -0.56
C PHE A 14 -3.07 -10.31 0.08
N MET A 15 -3.91 -11.07 -0.63
CA MET A 15 -4.47 -12.33 -0.12
C MET A 15 -3.39 -13.38 0.13
N GLY A 16 -2.38 -13.44 -0.74
CA GLY A 16 -1.23 -14.33 -0.60
C GLY A 16 -0.37 -14.03 0.62
N SER A 17 -0.48 -12.83 1.20
CA SER A 17 0.27 -12.41 2.41
C SER A 17 -0.49 -12.66 3.72
N LEU A 18 -1.74 -13.15 3.66
CA LEU A 18 -2.57 -13.37 4.84
C LEU A 18 -2.32 -14.75 5.47
N PHE A 19 -2.80 -14.89 6.71
CA PHE A 19 -2.94 -16.18 7.36
C PHE A 19 -4.05 -17.02 6.72
N THR A 20 -3.94 -18.34 6.81
CA THR A 20 -5.01 -19.29 6.47
C THR A 20 -5.78 -19.71 7.73
N PRO A 21 -7.04 -20.18 7.60
CA PRO A 21 -7.84 -20.59 8.75
C PRO A 21 -7.14 -21.68 9.57
N GLY A 22 -7.02 -21.44 10.88
CA GLY A 22 -6.40 -22.39 11.83
C GLY A 22 -4.92 -22.14 12.11
N GLU A 23 -4.29 -21.17 11.45
CA GLU A 23 -2.92 -20.76 11.78
C GLU A 23 -2.85 -19.95 13.08
N ASN A 24 -1.70 -20.00 13.76
CA ASN A 24 -1.38 -19.10 14.86
C ASN A 24 -1.10 -17.70 14.29
N THR A 25 -1.68 -16.66 14.87
CA THR A 25 -1.57 -15.26 14.45
C THR A 25 -0.86 -14.36 15.47
N ASP A 26 -0.28 -14.92 16.53
CA ASP A 26 0.38 -14.17 17.61
C ASP A 26 1.57 -13.32 17.14
N ASP A 27 2.22 -13.71 16.04
CA ASP A 27 3.39 -13.03 15.46
C ASP A 27 3.04 -12.15 14.24
N ALA A 28 1.75 -11.89 14.01
CA ALA A 28 1.25 -11.12 12.89
C ALA A 28 1.90 -9.74 12.78
N ILE A 29 2.26 -9.38 11.55
CA ILE A 29 2.67 -8.01 11.23
C ILE A 29 1.41 -7.18 11.01
N VAL A 30 1.15 -6.24 11.92
CA VAL A 30 -0.07 -5.43 11.90
C VAL A 30 0.14 -4.13 11.13
N ALA A 31 -0.60 -3.97 10.03
CA ALA A 31 -0.72 -2.71 9.31
C ALA A 31 -2.08 -2.06 9.57
N ARG A 32 -2.07 -0.75 9.85
CA ARG A 32 -3.28 0.04 10.11
C ARG A 32 -3.57 0.95 8.91
N GLY A 33 -4.66 0.66 8.21
CA GLY A 33 -5.08 1.36 7.00
C GLY A 33 -5.97 2.55 7.31
N ILE A 34 -6.87 2.87 6.38
CA ILE A 34 -7.86 3.95 6.46
C ILE A 34 -9.15 3.45 7.11
N VAL A 35 -9.74 2.40 6.55
CA VAL A 35 -10.94 1.73 7.08
C VAL A 35 -10.65 0.32 7.56
N THR A 36 -9.53 -0.27 7.15
CA THR A 36 -9.18 -1.66 7.49
C THR A 36 -7.86 -1.74 8.26
N ASN A 37 -7.80 -2.61 9.28
CA ASN A 37 -6.54 -3.04 9.90
C ASN A 37 -6.31 -4.50 9.53
N VAL A 38 -5.07 -4.88 9.23
CA VAL A 38 -4.72 -6.21 8.73
C VAL A 38 -3.55 -6.77 9.53
N GLY A 39 -3.66 -8.05 9.91
CA GLY A 39 -2.53 -8.84 10.39
C GLY A 39 -2.03 -9.74 9.27
N PHE A 40 -0.80 -9.51 8.80
CA PHE A 40 -0.16 -10.29 7.76
C PHE A 40 0.68 -11.42 8.35
N ASN A 41 0.73 -12.54 7.64
CA ASN A 41 1.64 -13.63 7.93
C ASN A 41 3.05 -13.20 7.54
N ARG A 42 4.00 -13.23 8.49
CA ARG A 42 5.36 -12.70 8.29
C ARG A 42 6.09 -13.37 7.12
N GLU A 43 6.09 -14.71 7.09
CA GLU A 43 6.83 -15.46 6.07
C GLU A 43 6.26 -15.19 4.68
N ARG A 44 4.94 -15.25 4.54
CA ARG A 44 4.27 -14.99 3.26
C ARG A 44 4.42 -13.55 2.80
N LEU A 45 4.32 -12.59 3.71
CA LEU A 45 4.55 -11.18 3.40
C LEU A 45 5.97 -10.95 2.87
N GLU A 46 6.97 -11.56 3.51
CA GLU A 46 8.37 -11.43 3.09
C GLU A 46 8.62 -12.09 1.73
N GLN A 47 7.99 -13.24 1.44
CA GLN A 47 8.02 -13.86 0.10
C GLN A 47 7.45 -12.95 -1.00
N GLN A 48 6.58 -12.01 -0.64
CA GLN A 48 5.97 -11.05 -1.57
C GLN A 48 6.68 -9.68 -1.58
N ARG A 49 7.70 -9.47 -0.75
CA ARG A 49 8.35 -8.16 -0.53
C ARG A 49 8.74 -7.47 -1.84
N ASP A 50 9.41 -8.17 -2.74
CA ASP A 50 9.87 -7.60 -4.00
C ASP A 50 8.69 -7.21 -4.89
N ALA A 51 7.66 -8.06 -5.00
CA ALA A 51 6.46 -7.74 -5.76
C ALA A 51 5.71 -6.51 -5.20
N ILE A 52 5.69 -6.35 -3.88
CA ILE A 52 5.12 -5.16 -3.21
C ILE A 52 5.92 -3.91 -3.58
N VAL A 53 7.25 -3.97 -3.47
CA VAL A 53 8.14 -2.86 -3.81
C VAL A 53 8.01 -2.48 -5.28
N GLU A 54 7.99 -3.45 -6.19
CA GLU A 54 7.77 -3.21 -7.61
C GLU A 54 6.44 -2.49 -7.87
N MET A 55 5.33 -2.95 -7.26
CA MET A 55 4.02 -2.31 -7.42
C MET A 55 3.98 -0.89 -6.85
N LEU A 56 4.57 -0.67 -5.67
CA LEU A 56 4.76 0.67 -5.12
C LEU A 56 5.61 1.53 -6.06
N ASN A 57 6.55 0.91 -6.78
CA ASN A 57 7.41 1.63 -7.70
C ASN A 57 6.71 2.16 -8.96
N GLU A 58 5.54 1.61 -9.27
CA GLU A 58 4.70 2.08 -10.36
C GLU A 58 3.78 3.24 -9.96
N LEU A 59 3.72 3.64 -8.69
CA LEU A 59 2.96 4.82 -8.28
C LEU A 59 3.63 6.12 -8.76
N PRO A 60 2.88 7.24 -8.85
CA PRO A 60 3.39 8.52 -9.32
C PRO A 60 4.63 8.98 -8.54
N LEU A 61 5.62 9.52 -9.26
CA LEU A 61 6.91 9.94 -8.70
C LEU A 61 6.82 10.80 -7.42
N PRO A 62 5.84 11.71 -7.25
CA PRO A 62 5.77 12.50 -6.02
C PRO A 62 5.45 11.71 -4.76
N PHE A 63 4.98 10.46 -4.86
CA PHE A 63 4.91 9.57 -3.69
C PHE A 63 6.30 9.21 -3.14
N ARG A 64 7.37 9.32 -3.93
CA ARG A 64 8.72 8.93 -3.51
C ARG A 64 9.35 9.95 -2.58
N ALA A 65 10.03 9.45 -1.55
CA ALA A 65 10.77 10.28 -0.60
C ALA A 65 11.82 11.15 -1.32
N SER A 66 12.62 10.56 -2.21
CA SER A 66 13.66 11.24 -2.99
C SER A 66 13.14 12.27 -4.02
N SER A 67 11.89 12.16 -4.46
CA SER A 67 11.37 12.97 -5.57
C SER A 67 10.35 14.01 -5.14
N GLY A 68 9.26 13.61 -4.46
CA GLY A 68 8.20 14.53 -4.05
C GLY A 68 7.96 14.62 -2.54
N GLY A 69 8.56 13.73 -1.75
CA GLY A 69 8.37 13.70 -0.30
C GLY A 69 7.02 13.13 0.15
N GLY A 70 6.19 12.64 -0.77
CA GLY A 70 4.90 12.01 -0.54
C GLY A 70 3.73 12.71 -1.24
N TRP A 71 2.62 11.99 -1.40
CA TRP A 71 1.43 12.49 -2.09
C TRP A 71 0.13 12.00 -1.45
N SER A 72 -0.99 12.56 -1.88
CA SER A 72 -2.32 12.27 -1.36
C SER A 72 -2.75 10.90 -1.84
N PHE A 73 -3.29 10.08 -0.93
CA PHE A 73 -3.85 8.76 -1.23
C PHE A 73 -4.83 8.80 -2.42
N VAL A 74 -5.63 9.86 -2.55
CA VAL A 74 -6.62 9.97 -3.65
C VAL A 74 -5.98 9.96 -5.05
N ASN A 75 -4.69 10.32 -5.16
CA ASN A 75 -3.97 10.32 -6.43
C ASN A 75 -3.30 8.98 -6.77
N ALA A 76 -3.34 8.00 -5.85
CA ALA A 76 -2.74 6.70 -6.09
C ALA A 76 -3.58 5.79 -7.00
N CYS A 77 -4.69 6.27 -7.59
CA CYS A 77 -5.40 5.55 -8.65
C CYS A 77 -4.68 5.61 -10.00
N LEU A 78 -3.74 6.53 -10.15
CA LEU A 78 -2.87 6.69 -11.31
C LEU A 78 -1.54 5.95 -11.10
N ASP A 79 -0.94 5.48 -12.20
CA ASP A 79 0.44 4.99 -12.23
C ASP A 79 1.42 6.12 -12.58
N LYS A 80 2.71 5.82 -12.60
CA LYS A 80 3.80 6.78 -12.88
C LYS A 80 3.74 7.40 -14.29
N ASN A 81 2.99 6.81 -15.21
CA ASN A 81 2.78 7.34 -16.56
C ASN A 81 1.49 8.18 -16.64
N GLY A 82 0.73 8.27 -15.54
CA GLY A 82 -0.56 8.96 -15.50
C GLY A 82 -1.74 8.11 -15.94
N ASP A 83 -1.55 6.81 -16.18
CA ASP A 83 -2.66 5.92 -16.52
C ASP A 83 -3.40 5.48 -15.26
N GLN A 84 -4.72 5.41 -15.31
CA GLN A 84 -5.50 4.83 -14.23
C GLN A 84 -5.29 3.30 -14.18
N TRP A 85 -4.74 2.78 -13.07
CA TRP A 85 -4.56 1.34 -12.88
C TRP A 85 -5.70 0.71 -12.06
N THR A 86 -6.46 1.51 -11.31
CA THR A 86 -7.64 1.04 -10.57
C THR A 86 -8.69 2.15 -10.42
N GLY A 87 -9.97 1.76 -10.30
CA GLY A 87 -11.08 2.65 -9.93
C GLY A 87 -11.53 2.50 -8.48
N LEU A 88 -10.87 1.65 -7.68
CA LEU A 88 -11.33 1.26 -6.35
C LEU A 88 -10.34 1.66 -5.26
N HIS A 89 -10.77 2.54 -4.35
CA HIS A 89 -9.96 2.94 -3.19
C HIS A 89 -9.60 1.76 -2.28
N SER A 90 -10.46 0.75 -2.18
CA SER A 90 -10.15 -0.46 -1.39
C SER A 90 -8.91 -1.20 -1.90
N VAL A 91 -8.73 -1.27 -3.22
CA VAL A 91 -7.55 -1.89 -3.84
C VAL A 91 -6.31 -1.02 -3.63
N MET A 92 -6.45 0.31 -3.70
CA MET A 92 -5.35 1.23 -3.38
C MET A 92 -4.93 1.07 -1.90
N GLU A 93 -5.89 0.97 -1.00
CA GLU A 93 -5.64 0.76 0.43
C GLU A 93 -4.90 -0.56 0.69
N GLN A 94 -5.24 -1.65 -0.02
CA GLN A 94 -4.50 -2.91 0.06
C GLN A 94 -3.01 -2.73 -0.28
N LEU A 95 -2.70 -2.00 -1.35
CA LEU A 95 -1.30 -1.73 -1.72
C LEU A 95 -0.55 -0.94 -0.64
N PHE A 96 -1.19 0.09 -0.05
CA PHE A 96 -0.56 0.84 1.03
C PHE A 96 -0.45 0.04 2.33
N LEU A 97 -1.42 -0.83 2.65
CA LEU A 97 -1.34 -1.74 3.79
C LEU A 97 -0.15 -2.70 3.66
N LEU A 98 0.06 -3.27 2.47
CA LEU A 98 1.25 -4.07 2.17
C LEU A 98 2.53 -3.27 2.37
N GLY A 99 2.60 -2.06 1.81
CA GLY A 99 3.75 -1.17 1.95
C GLY A 99 4.04 -0.75 3.39
N LEU A 100 2.99 -0.48 4.18
CA LEU A 100 3.10 -0.17 5.61
C LEU A 100 3.62 -1.40 6.39
N ALA A 101 3.15 -2.61 6.05
CA ALA A 101 3.56 -3.84 6.72
C ALA A 101 5.03 -4.19 6.49
N ILE A 102 5.61 -3.81 5.35
CA ILE A 102 7.04 -4.05 5.04
C ILE A 102 7.94 -2.82 5.31
N ASP A 103 7.42 -1.82 6.02
CA ASP A 103 8.09 -0.56 6.36
C ASP A 103 8.55 0.28 5.15
N LYS A 104 7.94 0.08 3.98
CA LYS A 104 8.22 0.84 2.74
C LYS A 104 7.33 2.04 2.53
N VAL A 105 6.24 2.16 3.29
CA VAL A 105 5.32 3.29 3.26
C VAL A 105 5.23 3.90 4.64
N LYS A 106 5.15 5.23 4.70
CA LYS A 106 4.80 5.98 5.92
C LYS A 106 3.66 6.95 5.64
N SER A 107 2.77 7.12 6.60
CA SER A 107 1.84 8.25 6.58
C SER A 107 2.57 9.50 7.05
N LEU A 108 2.42 10.60 6.30
CA LEU A 108 3.08 11.87 6.62
C LEU A 108 2.44 12.59 7.81
N LEU A 109 1.18 12.27 8.13
CA LEU A 109 0.42 12.92 9.17
C LEU A 109 -0.36 11.88 9.98
N PRO A 110 -0.55 12.12 11.29
CA PRO A 110 -1.32 11.21 12.14
C PRO A 110 -2.80 11.22 11.72
N ARG A 111 -3.52 10.13 12.04
CA ARG A 111 -4.91 9.89 11.62
C ARG A 111 -5.85 11.03 11.99
N GLU A 112 -5.65 11.64 13.15
CA GLU A 112 -6.48 12.73 13.68
C GLU A 112 -6.42 13.98 12.79
N ALA A 113 -5.33 14.15 12.03
CA ALA A 113 -5.13 15.27 11.12
C ALA A 113 -5.80 15.07 9.75
N TRP A 114 -6.17 13.84 9.36
CA TRP A 114 -6.65 13.53 8.02
C TRP A 114 -7.96 14.24 7.66
N SER A 115 -8.83 14.49 8.66
CA SER A 115 -10.11 15.19 8.46
C SER A 115 -9.96 16.61 7.88
N ARG A 116 -8.78 17.21 7.98
CA ARG A 116 -8.45 18.54 7.44
C ARG A 116 -7.81 18.48 6.05
N LEU A 117 -7.49 17.28 5.56
CA LEU A 117 -6.87 17.06 4.27
C LEU A 117 -7.93 16.89 3.18
N PRO A 118 -7.59 17.12 1.89
CA PRO A 118 -8.49 16.88 0.79
C PRO A 118 -9.09 15.46 0.82
N GLY A 119 -10.43 15.37 0.82
CA GLY A 119 -11.15 14.11 0.87
C GLY A 119 -11.12 13.38 2.22
N GLY A 120 -10.53 13.97 3.27
CA GLY A 120 -10.38 13.29 4.56
C GLY A 120 -9.35 12.14 4.53
N MET A 121 -8.45 12.14 3.54
CA MET A 121 -7.57 11.01 3.22
C MET A 121 -6.11 11.26 3.63
N PRO A 122 -5.35 10.20 3.95
CA PRO A 122 -3.94 10.31 4.28
C PRO A 122 -3.08 10.79 3.12
N TYR A 123 -1.93 11.34 3.47
CA TYR A 123 -0.80 11.49 2.56
C TYR A 123 0.24 10.46 2.92
N TYR A 124 0.77 9.78 1.92
CA TYR A 124 1.75 8.71 2.07
C TYR A 124 3.04 9.07 1.36
N VAL A 125 4.15 8.59 1.92
CA VAL A 125 5.46 8.61 1.29
C VAL A 125 5.97 7.18 1.17
N ILE A 126 6.57 6.86 0.02
CA ILE A 126 7.24 5.59 -0.26
C ILE A 126 8.74 5.82 -0.04
N LEU A 127 9.35 4.99 0.81
CA LEU A 127 10.76 5.06 1.13
C LEU A 127 11.59 4.37 0.04
N ASP A 128 12.73 4.96 -0.30
CA ASP A 128 13.59 4.46 -1.38
C ASP A 128 14.49 3.29 -0.94
N GLU A 129 14.65 3.05 0.37
CA GLU A 129 15.50 2.01 0.99
C GLU A 129 14.76 1.05 1.91
#